data_AF-A0A9R1S5T9-F1
#
_entry.id   AF-A0A9R1S5T9-F1
#
_cell.length_a   1.000
_cell.length_b   1.000
_cell.length_c   1.000
_cell.angle_alpha   90.00
_cell.angle_beta   90.00
_cell.angle_gamma   90.00
#
_symmetry.space_group_name_H-M   'P 1'
#
loop_
_entity.id
_entity.type
_entity.pdbx_description
1 polymer ?
#
loop_
_entity_poly.entity_id
_entity_poly.type
_entity_poly.pdbx_seq_one_letter_code
_entity_poly.pdbx_strand_id
1 'polypeptide(L)'
;MAKISKSFAHIFLKAAEIFCWFLGVGFPMFVLVLALTSFDSTHASSTAPSPSPPSHASTCDVDALQRNISILLRYLVSLILTSLLLMAFVRAVAEAASKDHERVAAKEDAYYKAAWEEVERVKNALQTAEENNLKRIDDAPDNRLVPGVDLREDAVEDQDPVSPEREVHTLKVELTDATDKALFALPKEGIARLDGWWKIFVRGAFLLAVGCSFGAAVIASLAFYSSLQIKLHCVRGPAEIFTFVIVGAVSTAVHVFFAWVAISQD
;
A
#
# COMPACT_ATOMS: atom_id res chain seq x y z
N MET A 1 -7.86 -6.26 -17.41
CA MET A 1 -7.37 -6.40 -16.01
C MET A 1 -6.14 -5.56 -15.65
N ALA A 2 -5.48 -4.86 -16.58
CA ALA A 2 -4.30 -4.01 -16.31
C ALA A 2 -4.53 -2.73 -15.48
N LYS A 3 -5.77 -2.44 -15.06
CA LYS A 3 -6.11 -1.21 -14.30
C LYS A 3 -5.82 -1.31 -12.80
N ILE A 4 -5.66 -2.52 -12.27
CA ILE A 4 -5.51 -2.76 -10.82
C ILE A 4 -4.04 -2.65 -10.39
N SER A 5 -3.08 -3.06 -11.23
CA SER A 5 -1.64 -3.01 -10.91
C SER A 5 -1.09 -1.57 -10.89
N LYS A 6 -1.49 -0.71 -11.85
CA LYS A 6 -1.16 0.73 -11.85
C LYS A 6 -1.64 1.46 -10.58
N SER A 7 -2.68 0.95 -9.94
CA SER A 7 -3.22 1.56 -8.73
C SER A 7 -2.37 1.27 -7.49
N PHE A 8 -1.66 0.15 -7.42
CA PHE A 8 -1.06 -0.33 -6.16
C PHE A 8 0.35 0.20 -5.87
N ALA A 9 1.21 0.35 -6.89
CA ALA A 9 2.54 0.95 -6.71
C ALA A 9 2.44 2.46 -6.42
N HIS A 10 1.47 3.14 -7.05
CA HIS A 10 1.18 4.55 -6.80
C HIS A 10 0.67 4.81 -5.36
N ILE A 11 0.04 3.80 -4.73
CA ILE A 11 -0.42 3.85 -3.33
C ILE A 11 0.76 3.91 -2.37
N PHE A 12 1.88 3.23 -2.59
CA PHE A 12 3.01 3.27 -1.64
C PHE A 12 3.70 4.62 -1.59
N LEU A 13 4.00 5.21 -2.76
CA LEU A 13 4.63 6.53 -2.83
C LEU A 13 3.69 7.58 -2.21
N LYS A 14 2.40 7.53 -2.53
CA LYS A 14 1.39 8.42 -1.94
C LYS A 14 1.22 8.18 -0.44
N ALA A 15 1.22 6.94 0.02
CA ALA A 15 1.15 6.60 1.43
C ALA A 15 2.39 7.11 2.19
N ALA A 16 3.60 6.96 1.62
CA ALA A 16 4.83 7.49 2.20
C ALA A 16 4.83 9.04 2.22
N GLU A 17 4.33 9.70 1.18
CA GLU A 17 4.14 11.16 1.15
C GLU A 17 3.14 11.63 2.21
N ILE A 18 1.97 10.99 2.28
CA ILE A 18 0.91 11.30 3.26
C ILE A 18 1.43 11.05 4.68
N PHE A 19 2.17 9.96 4.90
CA PHE A 19 2.74 9.63 6.20
C PHE A 19 3.87 10.59 6.60
N CYS A 20 4.72 11.01 5.65
CA CYS A 20 5.66 12.11 5.85
C CYS A 20 4.96 13.42 6.25
N TRP A 21 3.84 13.75 5.58
CA TRP A 21 3.02 14.91 5.93
C TRP A 21 2.40 14.78 7.32
N PHE A 22 1.90 13.59 7.66
CA PHE A 22 1.35 13.27 8.98
C PHE A 22 2.40 13.43 10.07
N LEU A 23 3.62 12.93 9.87
CA LEU A 23 4.75 13.06 10.80
C LEU A 23 5.31 14.49 10.85
N GLY A 24 5.32 15.21 9.74
CA GLY A 24 5.91 16.55 9.64
C GLY A 24 4.97 17.68 10.08
N VAL A 25 3.65 17.47 10.02
CA VAL A 25 2.66 18.53 10.30
C VAL A 25 1.62 18.10 11.33
N GLY A 26 1.03 16.90 11.20
CA GLY A 26 0.00 16.44 12.14
C GLY A 26 0.55 16.16 13.54
N PHE A 27 1.63 15.38 13.60
CA PHE A 27 2.25 14.96 14.87
C PHE A 27 2.88 16.13 15.65
N PRO A 28 3.63 17.06 15.05
CA PRO A 28 4.23 18.19 15.77
C PRO A 28 3.18 19.17 16.30
N MET A 29 2.05 19.34 15.60
CA MET A 29 0.93 20.13 16.12
C MET A 29 0.32 19.48 17.36
N PHE A 30 0.19 18.15 17.39
CA PHE A 30 -0.26 17.42 18.57
C PHE A 30 0.73 17.57 19.74
N VAL A 31 2.03 17.38 19.49
CA VAL A 31 3.09 17.59 20.50
C VAL A 31 3.14 19.04 20.98
N LEU A 32 2.92 20.01 20.10
CA LEU A 32 2.86 21.43 20.44
C LEU A 32 1.67 21.72 21.36
N VAL A 33 0.48 21.17 21.08
CA VAL A 33 -0.68 21.28 21.97
C VAL A 33 -0.40 20.61 23.32
N LEU A 34 0.25 19.44 23.33
CA LEU A 34 0.68 18.78 24.57
C LEU A 34 1.68 19.62 25.37
N ALA A 35 2.66 20.24 24.69
CA ALA A 35 3.61 21.13 25.33
C ALA A 35 2.91 22.35 25.92
N LEU A 36 2.09 23.06 25.13
CA LEU A 36 1.37 24.25 25.57
C LEU A 36 0.45 23.95 26.76
N THR A 37 -0.27 22.82 26.73
CA THR A 37 -1.16 22.41 27.84
C THR A 37 -0.42 21.96 29.09
N SER A 38 0.82 21.46 28.95
CA SER A 38 1.65 21.02 30.08
C SER A 38 2.45 22.17 30.72
N PHE A 39 2.91 23.15 29.93
CA PHE A 39 3.70 24.30 30.43
C PHE A 39 2.86 25.39 31.11
N ASP A 40 1.57 25.52 30.77
CA ASP A 40 0.65 26.43 31.46
C ASP A 40 0.43 26.03 32.95
N SER A 41 0.81 24.80 33.30
CA SER A 41 0.69 24.25 34.66
C SER A 41 1.88 24.58 35.57
N THR A 42 3.01 25.03 35.01
CA THR A 42 4.27 25.22 35.77
C THR A 42 4.38 26.63 36.38
N HIS A 43 3.51 27.58 36.00
CA HIS A 43 3.59 28.97 36.43
C HIS A 43 2.68 29.35 37.61
N ALA A 44 1.85 28.44 38.12
CA ALA A 44 0.98 28.69 39.27
C ALA A 44 1.55 28.12 40.58
N SER A 45 2.77 28.52 40.98
CA SER A 45 3.20 28.36 42.37
C SER A 45 4.21 29.43 42.78
N SER A 46 3.69 30.65 42.92
CA SER A 46 4.25 31.63 43.85
C SER A 46 3.07 32.36 44.47
N THR A 47 2.57 31.82 45.58
CA THR A 47 1.66 32.56 46.45
C THR A 47 1.89 32.13 47.89
N ALA A 48 1.95 33.15 48.74
CA ALA A 48 2.33 33.20 50.15
C ALA A 48 1.85 32.02 51.05
N PRO A 49 2.53 31.77 52.19
CA PRO A 49 2.15 30.70 53.11
C PRO A 49 0.75 30.98 53.69
N SER A 50 -0.20 30.11 53.38
CA SER A 50 -1.54 30.09 54.00
C SER A 50 -1.66 28.84 54.87
N PRO A 51 -2.39 28.90 56.00
CA PRO A 51 -2.36 27.86 57.03
C PRO A 51 -3.01 26.56 56.56
N SER A 52 -2.42 25.46 57.00
CA SER A 52 -2.71 24.08 56.56
C SER A 52 -4.16 23.65 56.82
N PRO A 53 -4.92 23.23 55.81
CA PRO A 53 -6.13 22.43 56.00
C PRO A 53 -5.77 20.96 56.26
N PRO A 54 -6.70 20.17 56.85
CA PRO A 54 -6.40 18.82 57.34
C PRO A 54 -6.06 17.85 56.20
N SER A 55 -5.19 16.91 56.53
CA SER A 55 -4.62 15.86 55.68
C SER A 55 -5.70 14.94 55.09
N HIS A 56 -6.30 15.35 53.98
CA HIS A 56 -6.83 14.40 53.02
C HIS A 56 -5.63 13.77 52.30
N ALA A 57 -5.47 12.46 52.48
CA ALA A 57 -4.49 11.66 51.77
C ALA A 57 -4.56 11.97 50.27
N SER A 58 -3.59 12.71 49.76
CA SER A 58 -3.45 12.94 48.32
C SER A 58 -2.99 11.62 47.71
N THR A 59 -3.94 10.86 47.16
CA THR A 59 -3.69 9.61 46.42
C THR A 59 -2.90 9.81 45.12
N CYS A 60 -2.29 10.98 44.91
CA CYS A 60 -1.58 11.35 43.70
C CYS A 60 -0.24 11.98 44.03
N ASP A 61 0.84 11.25 43.72
CA ASP A 61 2.22 11.74 43.81
C ASP A 61 2.54 12.53 42.53
N VAL A 62 2.38 13.86 42.62
CA VAL A 62 2.57 14.79 41.50
C VAL A 62 4.02 14.77 41.01
N ASP A 63 4.99 14.66 41.91
CA ASP A 63 6.42 14.66 41.56
C ASP A 63 6.79 13.38 40.79
N ALA A 64 6.23 12.23 41.19
CA ALA A 64 6.37 10.99 40.44
C ALA A 64 5.74 11.06 39.04
N LEU A 65 4.55 11.66 38.91
CA LEU A 65 3.88 11.89 37.63
C LEU A 65 4.70 12.82 36.71
N GLN A 66 5.24 13.92 37.23
CA GLN A 66 6.10 14.83 36.47
C GLN A 66 7.40 14.15 36.00
N ARG A 67 8.03 13.35 36.86
CA ARG A 67 9.22 12.56 36.48
C ARG A 67 8.89 11.57 35.37
N ASN A 68 7.75 10.88 35.46
CA ASN A 68 7.28 9.97 34.42
C ASN A 68 7.02 10.69 33.10
N ILE A 69 6.36 11.86 33.11
CA ILE A 69 6.16 12.69 31.92
C ILE A 69 7.50 13.04 31.27
N SER A 70 8.50 13.46 32.07
CA SER A 70 9.83 13.81 31.54
C SER A 70 10.52 12.63 30.84
N ILE A 71 10.45 11.43 31.43
CA ILE A 71 11.01 10.20 30.84
C ILE A 71 10.27 9.85 29.55
N LEU A 72 8.93 9.89 29.57
CA LEU A 72 8.11 9.62 28.39
C LEU A 72 8.41 10.60 27.25
N LEU A 73 8.59 11.90 27.54
CA LEU A 73 8.95 12.90 26.54
C LEU A 73 10.29 12.61 25.87
N ARG A 74 11.28 12.06 26.58
CA ARG A 74 12.57 11.67 25.98
C ARG A 74 12.41 10.50 25.00
N TYR A 75 11.66 9.47 25.38
CA TYR A 75 11.37 8.35 24.49
C TYR A 75 10.53 8.78 23.29
N LEU A 76 9.56 9.67 23.50
CA LEU A 76 8.74 10.28 22.46
C LEU A 76 9.62 10.93 21.38
N VAL A 77 10.53 11.83 21.79
CA VAL A 77 11.44 12.52 20.86
C VAL A 77 12.31 11.52 20.11
N SER A 78 12.86 10.51 20.80
CA SER A 78 13.69 9.48 20.16
C SER A 78 12.91 8.73 19.08
N LEU A 79 11.70 8.25 19.38
CA LEU A 79 10.89 7.49 18.43
C LEU A 79 10.47 8.32 17.22
N ILE A 80 10.11 9.59 17.42
CA ILE A 80 9.76 10.49 16.31
C ILE A 80 10.98 10.74 15.42
N LEU A 81 12.14 11.04 16.00
CA LEU A 81 13.36 11.26 15.23
C LEU A 81 13.75 10.02 14.43
N THR A 82 13.69 8.83 15.03
CA THR A 82 13.90 7.57 14.33
C THR A 82 12.91 7.39 13.17
N SER A 83 11.62 7.65 13.41
CA SER A 83 10.59 7.57 12.37
C SER A 83 10.85 8.55 11.22
N LEU A 84 11.23 9.79 11.51
CA LEU A 84 11.55 10.80 10.51
C LEU A 84 12.77 10.43 9.67
N LEU A 85 13.84 9.93 10.30
CA LEU A 85 15.04 9.50 9.60
C LEU A 85 14.77 8.31 8.68
N LEU A 86 14.01 7.32 9.15
CA LEU A 86 13.60 6.18 8.34
C LEU A 86 12.73 6.61 7.17
N MET A 87 11.80 7.54 7.37
CA MET A 87 10.96 8.07 6.29
C MET A 87 11.73 8.92 5.28
N ALA A 88 12.70 9.71 5.72
CA ALA A 88 13.58 10.45 4.83
C ALA A 88 14.38 9.48 3.94
N PHE A 89 14.88 8.37 4.51
CA PHE A 89 15.53 7.31 3.76
C PHE A 89 14.57 6.65 2.74
N VAL A 90 13.39 6.21 3.17
CA VAL A 90 12.38 5.57 2.29
C VAL A 90 12.02 6.49 1.14
N ARG A 91 11.80 7.79 1.41
CA ARG A 91 11.49 8.80 0.41
C ARG A 91 12.63 8.97 -0.59
N ALA A 92 13.87 9.09 -0.12
CA ALA A 92 15.02 9.25 -1.00
C ALA A 92 15.18 8.06 -1.96
N VAL A 93 15.00 6.82 -1.46
CA VAL A 93 15.08 5.62 -2.30
C VAL A 93 13.91 5.54 -3.28
N ALA A 94 12.69 5.89 -2.85
CA ALA A 94 11.52 5.89 -3.72
C ALA A 94 11.61 6.96 -4.83
N GLU A 95 12.11 8.15 -4.52
CA GLU A 95 12.37 9.21 -5.51
C GLU A 95 13.48 8.80 -6.50
N ALA A 96 14.53 8.12 -6.02
CA ALA A 96 15.58 7.59 -6.90
C ALA A 96 15.02 6.52 -7.86
N ALA A 97 14.19 5.59 -7.36
CA ALA A 97 13.53 4.58 -8.18
C ALA A 97 12.56 5.21 -9.21
N SER A 98 11.86 6.28 -8.83
CA SER A 98 10.98 7.03 -9.75
C SER A 98 11.77 7.70 -10.88
N LYS A 99 12.92 8.31 -10.57
CA LYS A 99 13.79 8.92 -11.60
C LYS A 99 14.39 7.89 -12.55
N ASP A 100 14.69 6.70 -12.04
CA ASP A 100 15.14 5.59 -12.87
C ASP A 100 14.02 5.08 -13.80
N HIS A 101 12.77 5.05 -13.31
CA HIS A 101 11.60 4.76 -14.13
C HIS A 101 11.47 5.74 -15.30
N GLU A 102 11.55 7.05 -15.07
CA GLU A 102 11.45 8.06 -16.15
C GLU A 102 12.50 7.87 -17.27
N ARG A 103 13.69 7.34 -16.95
CA ARG A 103 14.77 7.11 -17.93
C ARG A 103 14.51 5.94 -18.86
N VAL A 104 13.81 4.91 -18.37
CA VAL A 104 13.64 3.64 -19.09
C VAL A 104 12.19 3.41 -19.51
N ALA A 105 11.25 4.20 -18.97
CA ALA A 105 9.81 4.12 -19.23
C ALA A 105 9.49 4.10 -20.72
N ALA A 106 10.09 5.00 -21.52
CA ALA A 106 9.85 5.04 -22.96
C ALA A 106 10.22 3.73 -23.67
N LYS A 107 11.26 3.03 -23.20
CA LYS A 107 11.70 1.76 -23.78
C LYS A 107 10.80 0.61 -23.30
N GLU A 108 10.51 0.54 -22.01
CA GLU A 108 9.63 -0.50 -21.44
C GLU A 108 8.20 -0.37 -21.96
N ASP A 109 7.66 0.84 -22.07
CA ASP A 109 6.34 1.10 -22.66
C ASP A 109 6.30 0.68 -24.13
N ALA A 110 7.38 0.88 -24.89
CA ALA A 110 7.47 0.43 -26.27
C ALA A 110 7.49 -1.10 -26.37
N TYR A 111 8.24 -1.80 -25.50
CA TYR A 111 8.26 -3.27 -25.44
C TYR A 111 6.89 -3.84 -25.02
N TYR A 112 6.25 -3.24 -24.01
CA TYR A 112 4.92 -3.63 -23.58
C TYR A 112 3.88 -3.41 -24.67
N LYS A 113 3.94 -2.27 -25.37
CA LYS A 113 3.05 -1.97 -26.49
C LYS A 113 3.24 -2.97 -27.64
N ALA A 114 4.48 -3.28 -28.00
CA ALA A 114 4.77 -4.29 -29.03
C ALA A 114 4.25 -5.68 -28.63
N ALA A 115 4.37 -6.07 -27.36
CA ALA A 115 3.83 -7.34 -26.87
C ALA A 115 2.28 -7.37 -26.93
N TRP A 116 1.61 -6.24 -26.67
CA TRP A 116 0.16 -6.15 -26.82
C TRP A 116 -0.32 -6.11 -28.27
N GLU A 117 0.46 -5.50 -29.16
CA GLU A 117 0.19 -5.55 -30.60
C GLU A 117 0.24 -7.00 -31.10
N GLU A 118 1.16 -7.83 -30.57
CA GLU A 118 1.22 -9.25 -30.87
C GLU A 118 0.02 -10.03 -30.32
N VAL A 119 -0.43 -9.74 -29.09
CA VAL A 119 -1.68 -10.32 -28.54
C VAL A 119 -2.88 -10.00 -29.43
N GLU A 120 -3.01 -8.75 -29.87
CA GLU A 120 -4.13 -8.35 -30.73
C GLU A 120 -4.03 -9.00 -32.11
N ARG A 121 -2.81 -9.18 -32.65
CA ARG A 121 -2.58 -9.92 -33.91
C ARG A 121 -3.09 -11.36 -33.81
N VAL A 122 -2.70 -12.09 -32.76
CA VAL A 122 -3.10 -13.49 -32.55
C VAL A 122 -4.60 -13.60 -32.28
N LYS A 123 -5.17 -12.66 -31.52
CA LYS A 123 -6.61 -12.58 -31.27
C LYS A 123 -7.42 -12.36 -32.54
N ASN A 124 -6.98 -11.45 -33.43
CA ASN A 124 -7.65 -11.22 -34.71
C ASN A 124 -7.54 -12.44 -35.64
N ALA A 125 -6.41 -13.14 -35.63
CA ALA A 125 -6.24 -14.39 -36.35
C ALA A 125 -7.18 -15.48 -35.82
N LEU A 126 -7.31 -15.61 -34.49
CA LEU A 126 -8.25 -16.53 -33.85
C LEU A 126 -9.70 -16.22 -34.23
N GLN A 127 -10.11 -14.95 -34.19
CA GLN A 127 -11.46 -14.53 -34.62
C GLN A 127 -11.73 -14.88 -36.08
N THR A 128 -10.76 -14.63 -36.96
CA THR A 128 -10.87 -14.96 -38.38
C THR A 128 -10.98 -16.47 -38.61
N ALA A 129 -10.20 -17.27 -37.88
CA ALA A 129 -10.26 -18.73 -37.94
C ALA A 129 -11.61 -19.28 -37.43
N GLU A 130 -12.13 -18.72 -36.33
CA GLU A 130 -13.45 -19.09 -35.79
C GLU A 130 -14.58 -18.70 -36.77
N GLU A 131 -14.53 -17.50 -37.38
CA GLU A 131 -15.49 -17.07 -38.42
C GLU A 131 -15.43 -17.94 -39.68
N ASN A 132 -14.23 -18.29 -40.15
CA ASN A 132 -14.06 -19.15 -41.31
C ASN A 132 -14.56 -20.57 -41.03
N ASN A 133 -14.37 -21.08 -39.80
CA ASN A 133 -14.92 -22.37 -39.39
C ASN A 133 -16.44 -22.37 -39.35
N LEU A 134 -17.06 -21.31 -38.84
CA LEU A 134 -18.52 -21.15 -38.86
C LEU A 134 -19.06 -21.13 -40.28
N LYS A 135 -18.45 -20.35 -41.18
CA LYS A 135 -18.83 -20.32 -42.61
C LYS A 135 -18.66 -21.68 -43.28
N ARG A 136 -17.61 -22.43 -42.95
CA ARG A 136 -17.37 -23.77 -43.52
C ARG A 136 -18.38 -24.82 -43.05
N ILE A 137 -18.94 -24.64 -41.84
CA ILE A 137 -20.04 -25.45 -41.32
C ILE A 137 -21.36 -25.06 -42.01
N ASP A 138 -21.60 -23.77 -42.26
CA ASP A 138 -22.79 -23.29 -42.98
C ASP A 138 -22.75 -23.62 -44.49
N ASP A 139 -21.57 -23.63 -45.10
CA ASP A 139 -21.33 -24.00 -46.51
C ASP A 139 -21.14 -25.52 -46.70
N ALA A 140 -21.21 -26.32 -45.64
CA ALA A 140 -21.18 -27.76 -45.77
C ALA A 140 -22.38 -28.17 -46.64
N PRO A 141 -22.16 -28.76 -47.83
CA PRO A 141 -23.27 -29.16 -48.68
C PRO A 141 -24.17 -30.07 -47.87
N ASP A 142 -25.46 -29.72 -47.81
CA ASP A 142 -26.54 -30.58 -47.33
C ASP A 142 -26.49 -31.82 -48.22
N ASN A 143 -25.65 -32.79 -47.85
CA ASN A 143 -25.52 -34.08 -48.50
C ASN A 143 -26.77 -34.88 -48.15
N ARG A 144 -27.92 -34.40 -48.67
CA ARG A 144 -29.11 -35.17 -48.92
C ARG A 144 -28.71 -36.25 -49.92
N LEU A 145 -28.24 -37.35 -49.37
CA LEU A 145 -28.49 -38.72 -49.79
C LEU A 145 -29.01 -38.81 -51.24
N VAL A 146 -28.09 -38.86 -52.21
CA VAL A 146 -28.40 -39.47 -53.50
C VAL A 146 -27.89 -40.91 -53.43
N PRO A 147 -28.78 -41.91 -53.33
CA PRO A 147 -28.35 -43.30 -53.38
C PRO A 147 -27.92 -43.62 -54.82
N GLY A 148 -26.66 -44.02 -55.01
CA GLY A 148 -26.23 -44.75 -56.21
C GLY A 148 -25.34 -44.00 -57.20
N VAL A 149 -24.23 -43.40 -56.75
CA VAL A 149 -23.14 -43.06 -57.66
C VAL A 149 -21.82 -43.61 -57.10
N ASP A 150 -21.33 -44.66 -57.75
CA ASP A 150 -19.95 -45.15 -57.61
C ASP A 150 -19.00 -44.04 -58.09
N LEU A 151 -18.36 -43.35 -57.15
CA LEU A 151 -17.22 -42.48 -57.43
C LEU A 151 -15.94 -43.18 -56.96
N ARG A 152 -15.42 -43.94 -57.91
CA ARG A 152 -14.02 -44.31 -58.15
C ARG A 152 -13.01 -43.52 -57.29
N GLU A 153 -12.25 -44.28 -56.50
CA GLU A 153 -11.02 -43.87 -55.83
C GLU A 153 -10.00 -43.38 -56.86
N ASP A 154 -9.80 -42.07 -56.97
CA ASP A 154 -8.62 -41.48 -57.58
C ASP A 154 -7.96 -40.53 -56.57
N ALA A 155 -6.81 -40.99 -56.08
CA ALA A 155 -5.71 -40.31 -55.42
C ALA A 155 -5.84 -38.80 -55.16
N VAL A 156 -5.93 -38.44 -53.87
CA VAL A 156 -5.25 -37.26 -53.32
C VAL A 156 -4.54 -37.71 -52.04
N GLU A 157 -3.31 -38.17 -52.21
CA GLU A 157 -2.33 -38.12 -51.13
C GLU A 157 -1.81 -36.67 -51.07
N ASP A 158 -1.51 -36.21 -49.86
CA ASP A 158 -0.73 -35.01 -49.55
C ASP A 158 -1.48 -33.69 -49.29
N GLN A 159 -2.20 -33.65 -48.16
CA GLN A 159 -2.09 -32.62 -47.13
C GLN A 159 -3.03 -33.04 -46.02
N ASP A 160 -2.50 -33.54 -44.91
CA ASP A 160 -3.27 -33.74 -43.68
C ASP A 160 -3.88 -32.37 -43.33
N PRO A 161 -5.18 -32.11 -43.60
CA PRO A 161 -5.72 -30.80 -43.40
C PRO A 161 -5.67 -30.60 -41.89
N VAL A 162 -4.84 -29.68 -41.41
CA VAL A 162 -4.86 -29.28 -40.00
C VAL A 162 -6.32 -29.04 -39.69
N SER A 163 -6.90 -29.92 -38.87
CA SER A 163 -8.33 -29.84 -38.59
C SER A 163 -8.63 -28.40 -38.20
N PRO A 164 -9.67 -27.77 -38.74
CA PRO A 164 -10.04 -26.41 -38.36
C PRO A 164 -10.12 -26.21 -36.84
N GLU A 165 -10.44 -27.28 -36.10
CA GLU A 165 -10.41 -27.32 -34.62
C GLU A 165 -8.98 -27.28 -34.06
N ARG A 166 -8.03 -27.96 -34.71
CA ARG A 166 -6.60 -27.97 -34.35
C ARG A 166 -5.96 -26.60 -34.60
N GLU A 167 -6.34 -25.90 -35.65
CA GLU A 167 -5.91 -24.52 -35.93
C GLU A 167 -6.39 -23.55 -34.85
N VAL A 168 -7.69 -23.58 -34.53
CA VAL A 168 -8.28 -22.78 -33.44
C VAL A 168 -7.66 -23.10 -32.09
N HIS A 169 -7.42 -24.37 -31.79
CA HIS A 169 -6.76 -24.78 -30.55
C HIS A 169 -5.32 -24.24 -30.46
N THR A 170 -4.57 -24.30 -31.56
CA THR A 170 -3.19 -23.79 -31.61
C THR A 170 -3.17 -22.27 -31.37
N LEU A 171 -4.08 -21.53 -32.02
CA LEU A 171 -4.21 -20.08 -31.83
C LEU A 171 -4.64 -19.70 -30.41
N LYS A 172 -5.46 -20.51 -29.71
CA LYS A 172 -5.79 -20.28 -28.29
C LYS A 172 -4.59 -20.46 -27.37
N VAL A 173 -3.74 -21.44 -27.63
CA VAL A 173 -2.49 -21.65 -26.89
C VAL A 173 -1.53 -20.48 -27.16
N GLU A 174 -1.36 -20.08 -28.41
CA GLU A 174 -0.53 -18.94 -28.81
C GLU A 174 -1.03 -17.62 -28.19
N LEU A 175 -2.36 -17.41 -28.12
CA LEU A 175 -2.95 -16.26 -27.47
C LEU A 175 -2.63 -16.22 -25.98
N THR A 176 -2.66 -17.39 -25.32
CA THR A 176 -2.33 -17.50 -23.89
C THR A 176 -0.86 -17.17 -23.64
N ASP A 177 0.05 -17.74 -24.44
CA ASP A 177 1.49 -17.47 -24.35
C ASP A 177 1.84 -16.00 -24.67
N ALA A 178 1.22 -15.43 -25.71
CA ALA A 178 1.39 -14.01 -26.05
C ALA A 178 0.86 -13.10 -24.93
N THR A 179 -0.26 -13.46 -24.31
CA THR A 179 -0.85 -12.71 -23.18
C THR A 179 0.07 -12.78 -21.96
N ASP A 180 0.61 -13.95 -21.64
CA ASP A 180 1.55 -14.12 -20.53
C ASP A 180 2.82 -13.30 -20.78
N LYS A 181 3.39 -13.34 -21.99
CA LYS A 181 4.53 -12.49 -22.38
C LYS A 181 4.24 -11.00 -22.23
N ALA A 182 3.05 -10.54 -22.65
CA ALA A 182 2.63 -9.16 -22.49
C ALA A 182 2.46 -8.76 -21.01
N LEU A 183 1.99 -9.67 -20.16
CA LEU A 183 1.90 -9.46 -18.71
C LEU A 183 3.29 -9.42 -18.04
N PHE A 184 4.24 -10.23 -18.50
CA PHE A 184 5.63 -10.18 -18.03
C PHE A 184 6.36 -8.91 -18.47
N ALA A 185 6.00 -8.35 -19.63
CA ALA A 185 6.55 -7.10 -20.15
C ALA A 185 5.96 -5.85 -19.49
N LEU A 186 5.08 -5.99 -18.50
CA LEU A 186 4.43 -4.86 -17.83
C LEU A 186 5.49 -3.97 -17.16
N PRO A 187 5.52 -2.65 -17.45
CA PRO A 187 6.52 -1.75 -16.90
C PRO A 187 6.50 -1.79 -15.37
N LYS A 188 7.69 -1.88 -14.77
CA LYS A 188 7.83 -1.80 -13.30
C LYS A 188 7.87 -0.34 -12.89
N GLU A 189 6.99 0.05 -11.97
CA GLU A 189 6.87 1.42 -11.45
C GLU A 189 7.30 1.50 -9.98
N GLY A 190 7.90 2.63 -9.59
CA GLY A 190 8.22 2.95 -8.18
C GLY A 190 9.11 1.90 -7.49
N ILE A 191 8.75 1.51 -6.26
CA ILE A 191 9.54 0.56 -5.46
C ILE A 191 9.57 -0.87 -6.02
N ALA A 192 8.68 -1.20 -6.97
CA ALA A 192 8.69 -2.51 -7.63
C ALA A 192 9.90 -2.68 -8.56
N ARG A 193 10.60 -1.59 -8.90
CA ARG A 193 11.89 -1.62 -9.62
C ARG A 193 13.09 -1.95 -8.74
N LEU A 194 12.98 -1.81 -7.43
CA LEU A 194 14.10 -2.09 -6.54
C LEU A 194 14.43 -3.59 -6.57
N ASP A 195 15.72 -3.88 -6.68
CA ASP A 195 16.22 -5.25 -6.57
C ASP A 195 15.90 -5.83 -5.19
N GLY A 196 15.71 -7.16 -5.13
CA GLY A 196 15.06 -7.87 -4.01
C GLY A 196 15.48 -7.42 -2.61
N TRP A 197 16.79 -7.29 -2.34
CA TRP A 197 17.30 -6.84 -1.05
C TRP A 197 16.93 -5.39 -0.71
N TRP A 198 17.01 -4.48 -1.67
CA TRP A 198 16.62 -3.08 -1.49
C TRP A 198 15.13 -2.93 -1.26
N LYS A 199 14.33 -3.71 -1.99
CA LYS A 199 12.86 -3.77 -1.81
C LYS A 199 12.50 -4.20 -0.38
N ILE A 200 13.16 -5.24 0.14
CA ILE A 200 12.97 -5.70 1.53
C ILE A 200 13.40 -4.62 2.53
N PHE A 201 14.56 -3.99 2.32
CA PHE A 201 15.09 -2.99 3.23
C PHE A 201 14.20 -1.73 3.32
N VAL A 202 13.72 -1.23 2.18
CA VAL A 202 12.80 -0.07 2.14
C VAL A 202 11.47 -0.39 2.82
N ARG A 203 10.92 -1.60 2.59
CA ARG A 203 9.70 -2.04 3.29
C ARG A 203 9.91 -2.14 4.80
N GLY A 204 11.02 -2.75 5.22
CA GLY A 204 11.39 -2.86 6.62
C GLY A 204 11.56 -1.50 7.28
N ALA A 205 12.24 -0.56 6.61
CA ALA A 205 12.42 0.80 7.09
C ALA A 205 11.08 1.55 7.21
N PHE A 206 10.18 1.41 6.21
CA PHE A 206 8.84 2.01 6.25
C PHE A 206 7.99 1.43 7.37
N LEU A 207 7.97 0.10 7.53
CA LEU A 207 7.22 -0.57 8.60
C LEU A 207 7.76 -0.19 9.99
N LEU A 208 9.09 -0.13 10.15
CA LEU A 208 9.71 0.31 11.39
C LEU A 208 9.40 1.77 11.70
N ALA A 209 9.36 2.65 10.70
CA ALA A 209 8.94 4.04 10.87
C ALA A 209 7.49 4.13 11.37
N VAL A 210 6.57 3.39 10.74
CA VAL A 210 5.18 3.29 11.20
C VAL A 210 5.10 2.79 12.64
N GLY A 211 5.89 1.77 13.01
CA GLY A 211 5.97 1.27 14.38
C GLY A 211 6.49 2.30 15.38
N CYS A 212 7.57 3.02 15.05
CA CYS A 212 8.11 4.09 15.89
C CYS A 212 7.11 5.24 16.07
N SER A 213 6.42 5.66 15.00
CA SER A 213 5.35 6.66 15.05
C SER A 213 4.19 6.22 15.94
N PHE A 214 3.76 4.95 15.82
CA PHE A 214 2.68 4.43 16.65
C PHE A 214 3.09 4.39 18.13
N GLY A 215 4.31 3.92 18.42
CA GLY A 215 4.88 3.93 19.77
C GLY A 215 4.96 5.36 20.34
N ALA A 216 5.36 6.33 19.52
CA ALA A 216 5.36 7.74 19.89
C ALA A 216 3.95 8.23 20.24
N ALA A 217 2.93 7.87 19.46
CA ALA A 217 1.54 8.23 19.75
C ALA A 217 1.04 7.65 21.09
N VAL A 218 1.40 6.40 21.39
CA VAL A 218 1.08 5.75 22.68
C VAL A 218 1.77 6.48 23.84
N ILE A 219 3.07 6.76 23.72
CA ILE A 219 3.84 7.48 24.75
C ILE A 219 3.30 8.89 24.96
N ALA A 220 2.98 9.62 23.89
CA ALA A 220 2.38 10.94 23.96
C ALA A 220 1.03 10.91 24.68
N SER A 221 0.21 9.88 24.40
CA SER A 221 -1.07 9.67 25.07
C SER A 221 -0.90 9.42 26.57
N LEU A 222 0.09 8.60 26.98
CA LEU A 222 0.40 8.33 28.38
C LEU A 222 0.91 9.58 29.11
N ALA A 223 1.76 10.38 28.46
CA ALA A 223 2.26 11.64 29.01
C ALA A 223 1.13 12.66 29.19
N PHE A 224 0.25 12.79 28.18
CA PHE A 224 -0.94 13.64 28.26
C PHE A 224 -1.89 13.20 29.36
N TYR A 225 -2.13 11.89 29.44
CA TYR A 225 -2.98 11.30 30.47
C TYR A 225 -2.43 11.53 31.88
N SER A 226 -1.11 11.45 32.07
CA SER A 226 -0.45 11.80 33.34
C SER A 226 -0.57 13.30 33.65
N SER A 227 -0.45 14.17 32.64
CA SER A 227 -0.63 15.62 32.78
C SER A 227 -2.08 15.99 33.17
N LEU A 228 -3.07 15.33 32.57
CA LEU A 228 -4.49 15.49 32.93
C LEU A 228 -4.78 15.06 34.36
N GLN A 229 -4.16 13.97 34.84
CA GLN A 229 -4.29 13.57 36.25
C GLN A 229 -3.80 14.67 37.20
N ILE A 230 -2.66 15.30 36.90
CA ILE A 230 -2.16 16.44 37.69
C ILE A 230 -3.19 17.59 37.67
N LYS A 231 -3.70 17.96 36.48
CA LYS A 231 -4.61 19.11 36.30
C LYS A 231 -5.99 18.90 36.94
N LEU A 232 -6.52 17.69 36.92
CA LEU A 232 -7.84 17.35 37.45
C LEU A 232 -7.81 16.87 38.91
N HIS A 233 -6.68 17.06 39.61
CA HIS A 233 -6.47 16.55 40.96
C HIS A 233 -6.82 15.06 41.10
N CYS A 234 -6.57 14.30 40.03
CA CYS A 234 -6.79 12.86 39.94
C CYS A 234 -8.26 12.45 40.10
N VAL A 235 -9.19 13.37 39.82
CA VAL A 235 -10.62 13.12 39.62
C VAL A 235 -10.85 12.79 38.14
N ARG A 236 -11.43 11.61 37.84
CA ARG A 236 -11.66 11.15 36.45
C ARG A 236 -13.09 11.44 36.00
N GLY A 237 -13.25 12.03 34.80
CA GLY A 237 -14.52 12.13 34.10
C GLY A 237 -14.67 11.11 32.96
N PRO A 238 -15.89 10.61 32.67
CA PRO A 238 -16.14 9.67 31.56
C PRO A 238 -15.88 10.30 30.17
N ALA A 239 -16.01 11.62 30.03
CA ALA A 239 -15.80 12.33 28.77
C ALA A 239 -14.33 12.32 28.31
N GLU A 240 -13.39 12.37 29.25
CA GLU A 240 -11.94 12.30 28.95
C GLU A 240 -11.56 10.92 28.41
N ILE A 241 -12.03 9.86 29.08
CA ILE A 241 -11.81 8.47 28.67
C ILE A 241 -12.36 8.24 27.25
N PHE A 242 -13.56 8.73 26.97
CA PHE A 242 -14.18 8.59 25.66
C PHE A 242 -13.37 9.25 24.54
N THR A 243 -12.78 10.42 24.81
CA THR A 243 -11.95 11.15 23.84
C THR A 243 -10.66 10.39 23.53
N PHE A 244 -10.00 9.83 24.54
CA PHE A 244 -8.83 8.97 24.35
C PHE A 244 -9.14 7.71 23.53
N VAL A 245 -10.30 7.10 23.76
CA VAL A 245 -10.73 5.91 23.01
C VAL A 245 -10.93 6.24 21.54
N ILE A 246 -11.60 7.35 21.21
CA ILE A 246 -11.82 7.76 19.81
C ILE A 246 -10.48 8.07 19.11
N VAL A 247 -9.64 8.91 19.72
CA VAL A 247 -8.35 9.29 19.15
C VAL A 247 -7.45 8.06 19.01
N GLY A 248 -7.46 7.17 20.00
CA GLY A 248 -6.73 5.90 19.95
C GLY A 248 -7.21 4.99 18.84
N ALA A 249 -8.52 4.85 18.64
CA ALA A 249 -9.10 4.03 17.58
C ALA A 249 -8.74 4.57 16.18
N VAL A 250 -8.87 5.88 15.96
CA VAL A 250 -8.50 6.52 14.69
C VAL A 250 -7.00 6.38 14.44
N SER A 251 -6.16 6.68 15.44
CA SER A 251 -4.71 6.54 15.33
C SER A 251 -4.32 5.10 14.99
N THR A 252 -4.91 4.11 15.67
CA THR A 252 -4.65 2.69 15.41
C THR A 252 -5.04 2.30 13.99
N ALA A 253 -6.24 2.69 13.54
CA ALA A 253 -6.70 2.39 12.18
C ALA A 253 -5.76 2.97 11.11
N VAL A 254 -5.29 4.20 11.30
CA VAL A 254 -4.35 4.86 10.39
C VAL A 254 -3.00 4.13 10.35
N HIS A 255 -2.43 3.77 11.50
CA HIS A 255 -1.15 3.06 11.54
C HIS A 255 -1.27 1.64 11.00
N VAL A 256 -2.37 0.93 11.28
CA VAL A 256 -2.66 -0.39 10.70
C VAL A 256 -2.76 -0.30 9.18
N PHE A 257 -3.43 0.73 8.65
CA PHE A 257 -3.49 0.95 7.20
C PHE A 257 -2.09 1.13 6.58
N PHE A 258 -1.23 1.96 7.18
CA PHE A 258 0.14 2.14 6.67
C PHE A 258 1.00 0.88 6.81
N ALA A 259 0.87 0.14 7.91
CA ALA A 259 1.53 -1.15 8.08
C ALA A 259 1.06 -2.16 7.03
N TRP A 260 -0.24 -2.20 6.74
CA TRP A 260 -0.80 -3.02 5.67
C TRP A 260 -0.20 -2.65 4.32
N VAL A 261 -0.15 -1.36 3.97
CA VAL A 261 0.48 -0.89 2.73
C VAL A 261 1.95 -1.31 2.63
N ALA A 262 2.68 -1.35 3.74
CA ALA A 262 4.07 -1.82 3.76
C ALA A 262 4.21 -3.30 3.35
N ILE A 263 3.23 -4.12 3.74
CA ILE A 263 3.23 -5.58 3.58
C ILE A 263 2.57 -6.00 2.26
N SER A 264 1.55 -5.27 1.80
CA SER A 264 0.71 -5.64 0.65
C SER A 264 1.29 -5.26 -0.72
N GLN A 265 2.46 -4.61 -0.74
CA GLN A 265 3.20 -4.45 -1.97
C GLN A 265 3.78 -5.83 -2.27
N ASP A 266 3.55 -6.44 -3.43
CA ASP A 266 4.33 -7.58 -3.95
C ASP A 266 4.50 -7.44 -5.45
#